data_AF-B2WI37-F1
#
_entry.id   AF-B2WI37-F1
#
_cell.length_a   1.000
_cell.length_b   1.000
_cell.length_c   1.000
_cell.angle_alpha   90.00
_cell.angle_beta   90.00
_cell.angle_gamma   90.00
#
_symmetry.space_group_name_H-M   'P 1'
#
loop_
_entity.id
_entity.type
_entity.pdbx_description
1 polymer ?
#
loop_
_entity_poly.entity_id
_entity_poly.type
_entity_poly.pdbx_seq_one_letter_code
_entity_poly.pdbx_strand_id
1 'polypeptide(L)'
;MMRKSPRRWTAEEDSILYREAMKQSPDSIWDWNRIAANFTDRSNKDCRKRWVNHVGGGLKKGPWSEEENSKLREAVQIFGQR
;
A
#
# COMPACT_ATOMS: atom_id res chain seq x y z
N MET A 1 0.89 26.86 -13.70
CA MET A 1 0.71 25.97 -12.53
C MET A 1 1.70 24.82 -12.67
N MET A 2 2.76 24.78 -11.83
CA MET A 2 3.78 23.73 -11.94
C MET A 2 3.20 22.39 -11.50
N ARG A 3 3.17 21.40 -12.40
CA ARG A 3 2.85 20.01 -12.06
C ARG A 3 3.97 19.51 -11.15
N LYS A 4 3.72 19.36 -9.85
CA LYS A 4 4.70 18.82 -8.91
C LYS A 4 5.10 17.42 -9.38
N SER A 5 6.38 17.21 -9.68
CA SER A 5 6.92 15.90 -10.05
C SER A 5 6.61 14.89 -8.94
N PRO A 6 6.20 13.66 -9.27
CA PRO A 6 5.81 12.68 -8.26
C PRO A 6 7.04 12.30 -7.42
N ARG A 7 7.13 12.82 -6.19
CA ARG A 7 8.18 12.43 -5.25
C ARG A 7 8.01 10.95 -4.91
N ARG A 8 9.08 10.18 -5.09
CA ARG A 8 9.16 8.79 -4.62
C ARG A 8 9.04 8.77 -3.09
N TRP A 9 8.41 7.74 -2.56
CA TRP A 9 8.39 7.46 -1.13
C TRP A 9 9.75 6.91 -0.71
N THR A 10 10.26 7.41 0.41
CA THR A 10 11.50 6.98 1.05
C THR A 10 11.23 5.90 2.09
N ALA A 11 12.28 5.16 2.49
CA ALA A 11 12.16 4.11 3.50
C ALA A 11 11.80 4.69 4.88
N GLU A 12 12.24 5.91 5.16
CA GLU A 12 11.91 6.66 6.37
C GLU A 12 10.43 7.02 6.39
N GLU A 13 9.90 7.54 5.28
CA GLU A 13 8.47 7.85 5.14
C GLU A 13 7.60 6.59 5.28
N ASP A 14 8.02 5.48 4.68
CA ASP A 14 7.32 4.19 4.83
C ASP A 14 7.35 3.69 6.27
N SER A 15 8.46 3.88 6.98
CA SER A 15 8.60 3.50 8.40
C SER A 15 7.69 4.33 9.31
N ILE A 16 7.55 5.63 9.04
CA ILE A 16 6.61 6.51 9.74
C ILE A 16 5.17 6.07 9.44
N LEU A 17 4.85 5.82 8.16
CA LEU A 17 3.53 5.34 7.74
C LEU A 17 3.17 4.02 8.43
N TYR A 18 4.11 3.09 8.49
CA TYR A 18 4.00 1.82 9.23
C TYR A 18 3.69 2.04 10.70
N ARG A 19 4.53 2.81 11.38
CA ARG A 19 4.40 3.05 12.82
C ARG A 19 3.08 3.73 13.16
N GLU A 20 2.70 4.78 12.43
CA GLU A 20 1.48 5.54 12.73
C GLU A 20 0.20 4.76 12.41
N ALA A 21 0.21 3.92 11.38
CA ALA A 21 -0.91 3.03 11.12
C ALA A 21 -1.01 1.88 12.14
N MET A 22 0.13 1.35 12.62
CA MET A 22 0.15 0.31 13.66
C MET A 22 -0.25 0.83 15.04
N LYS A 23 -0.12 2.14 15.30
CA LYS A 23 -0.68 2.78 16.51
C LYS A 23 -2.20 2.83 16.50
N GLN A 24 -2.83 2.68 15.33
CA GLN A 24 -4.28 2.66 15.21
C GLN A 24 -4.79 1.23 15.34
N SER A 25 -6.00 1.08 15.88
CA SER A 25 -6.61 -0.24 16.01
C SER A 25 -6.91 -0.85 14.63
N PRO A 26 -6.53 -2.11 14.37
CA PRO A 26 -6.79 -2.78 13.09
C PRO A 26 -8.29 -3.01 12.83
N ASP A 27 -9.11 -3.00 13.88
CA ASP A 27 -10.57 -3.18 13.80
C ASP A 27 -11.33 -1.88 13.49
N SER A 28 -10.62 -0.75 13.35
CA SER A 28 -11.21 0.57 13.08
C SER A 28 -10.76 1.15 11.74
N ILE A 29 -11.56 2.06 11.20
CA ILE A 29 -11.22 2.80 9.99
C ILE A 29 -9.94 3.61 10.25
N TRP A 30 -8.88 3.35 9.47
CA TRP A 30 -7.63 4.11 9.57
C TRP A 30 -7.87 5.61 9.29
N ASP A 31 -7.51 6.44 10.26
CA ASP A 31 -7.50 7.89 10.14
C ASP A 31 -6.24 8.36 9.41
N TRP A 32 -6.36 8.45 8.09
CA TRP A 32 -5.30 8.94 7.20
C TRP A 32 -4.99 10.42 7.39
N ASN A 33 -5.90 11.23 7.95
CA ASN A 33 -5.61 12.63 8.22
C ASN A 33 -4.59 12.75 9.35
N ARG A 34 -4.79 11.96 10.41
CA ARG A 34 -3.85 11.88 11.52
C ARG A 34 -2.48 11.38 11.09
N ILE A 35 -2.45 10.38 10.21
CA ILE A 35 -1.17 9.88 9.70
C ILE A 35 -0.50 10.93 8.81
N ALA A 36 -1.25 11.56 7.90
CA ALA A 36 -0.74 12.62 7.02
C ALA A 36 -0.21 13.84 7.79
N ALA A 37 -0.72 14.12 9.00
CA ALA A 37 -0.19 15.18 9.85
C ALA A 37 1.28 14.98 10.27
N ASN A 38 1.79 13.74 10.21
CA ASN A 38 3.21 13.45 10.43
C ASN A 38 4.09 13.72 9.19
N PHE A 39 3.50 14.09 8.06
CA PHE A 39 4.19 14.37 6.82
C PHE A 39 3.96 15.83 6.41
N THR A 40 5.05 16.54 6.08
CA THR A 40 4.98 17.94 5.66
C THR A 40 4.50 18.10 4.20
N ASP A 41 4.77 17.10 3.36
CA ASP A 41 4.58 17.16 1.91
C ASP A 41 3.70 16.02 1.35
N ARG A 42 3.07 15.21 2.22
CA ARG A 42 2.20 14.08 1.80
C ARG A 42 0.76 14.32 2.22
N SER A 43 -0.17 14.02 1.31
CA SER A 43 -1.60 14.09 1.61
C SER A 43 -2.13 12.77 2.17
N ASN A 44 -3.28 12.83 2.85
CA ASN A 44 -4.00 11.63 3.31
C ASN A 44 -4.25 10.60 2.18
N LYS A 45 -4.52 11.07 0.95
CA LYS A 45 -4.72 10.24 -0.24
C LYS A 45 -3.44 9.50 -0.62
N ASP A 46 -2.30 10.18 -0.54
CA ASP A 46 -0.99 9.57 -0.81
C ASP A 46 -0.64 8.52 0.24
N CYS A 47 -0.84 8.82 1.52
CA CYS A 47 -0.62 7.89 2.63
C CYS A 47 -1.45 6.61 2.48
N ARG A 48 -2.77 6.74 2.24
CA ARG A 48 -3.66 5.60 1.99
C ARG A 48 -3.21 4.77 0.79
N LYS A 49 -2.89 5.43 -0.33
CA LYS A 49 -2.43 4.75 -1.54
C LYS A 49 -1.13 4.00 -1.29
N ARG A 50 -0.18 4.59 -0.56
CA ARG A 50 1.09 3.95 -0.24
C ARG A 50 0.90 2.75 0.68
N TRP A 51 0.03 2.88 1.69
CA TRP A 51 -0.31 1.80 2.60
C TRP A 51 -0.83 0.58 1.85
N VAL A 52 -1.90 0.74 1.08
CA VAL A 52 -2.55 -0.38 0.39
C VAL A 52 -1.60 -1.07 -0.61
N ASN A 53 -0.78 -0.29 -1.32
CA ASN A 53 0.07 -0.83 -2.40
C ASN A 53 1.45 -1.32 -1.95
N HIS A 54 1.96 -0.89 -0.80
CA HIS A 54 3.36 -1.12 -0.42
C HIS A 54 3.58 -1.44 1.06
N VAL A 55 2.92 -0.74 2.00
CA VAL A 55 3.31 -0.79 3.43
C VAL A 55 2.41 -1.71 4.26
N GLY A 56 1.10 -1.75 3.99
CA GLY A 56 0.12 -2.56 4.72
C GLY A 56 0.10 -4.05 4.34
N GLY A 57 1.16 -4.56 3.72
CA GLY A 57 1.27 -5.99 3.35
C GLY A 57 0.49 -6.42 2.10
N GLY A 58 -0.11 -5.48 1.36
CA GLY A 58 -1.00 -5.79 0.23
C GLY A 58 -0.34 -6.33 -1.05
N LEU A 59 0.98 -6.22 -1.18
CA LEU A 59 1.71 -6.82 -2.32
C LEU A 59 3.03 -7.41 -1.84
N LYS A 60 3.13 -8.74 -1.82
CA LYS A 60 4.43 -9.42 -1.82
C LYS A 60 5.12 -9.10 -3.14
N LYS A 61 6.20 -8.31 -3.07
CA LYS A 61 7.07 -8.04 -4.22
C LYS A 61 8.24 -9.02 -4.16
N GLY A 62 8.12 -10.10 -4.92
CA GLY A 62 9.11 -11.17 -5.02
C GLY A 62 8.74 -12.13 -6.15
N PRO A 63 9.57 -13.15 -6.44
CA PRO A 63 9.16 -14.24 -7.32
C PRO A 63 7.88 -14.87 -6.75
N TRP A 64 6.92 -15.12 -7.63
CA TRP A 64 5.66 -15.75 -7.26
C TRP A 64 5.94 -17.09 -6.60
N SER A 65 5.29 -17.34 -5.45
CA SER A 65 5.37 -18.66 -4.84
C SER A 65 4.61 -19.68 -5.69
N GLU A 66 4.99 -20.95 -5.58
CA GLU A 66 4.32 -22.02 -6.33
C GLU A 66 2.82 -22.13 -5.97
N GLU A 67 2.46 -21.75 -4.74
CA GLU A 67 1.08 -21.64 -4.29
C GLU A 67 0.32 -20.49 -4.97
N GLU A 68 0.97 -19.33 -5.14
CA GLU A 68 0.40 -18.18 -5.87
C GLU A 68 0.20 -18.51 -7.36
N ASN A 69 1.17 -19.20 -7.98
CA ASN A 69 1.09 -19.67 -9.36
C ASN A 69 -0.02 -20.70 -9.57
N SER A 70 -0.19 -21.64 -8.64
CA SER A 70 -1.25 -22.65 -8.73
C SER A 70 -2.63 -22.03 -8.63
N LYS A 71 -2.84 -21.09 -7.71
CA LYS A 71 -4.09 -20.33 -7.62
C LYS A 71 -4.37 -19.49 -8.87
N LEU A 72 -3.32 -18.91 -9.47
CA LEU A 72 -3.46 -18.17 -10.73
C LEU A 72 -3.87 -19.09 -11.88
N ARG A 73 -3.24 -20.25 -12.02
CA ARG A 73 -3.59 -21.25 -13.06
C ARG A 73 -5.03 -21.71 -12.90
N GLU A 74 -5.47 -21.98 -11.67
CA GLU A 74 -6.85 -22.36 -11.37
C GLU A 74 -7.83 -21.24 -11.74
N ALA A 75 -7.53 -20.00 -11.34
CA ALA A 75 -8.36 -18.84 -11.70
C ALA A 75 -8.43 -18.61 -13.22
N VAL A 76 -7.34 -18.83 -13.96
CA VAL A 76 -7.33 -18.76 -15.43
C VAL A 76 -8.13 -19.89 -16.05
N GLN A 77 -8.12 -21.10 -15.49
CA GLN A 77 -8.98 -22.19 -15.98
C GLN A 77 -10.46 -21.89 -15.76
N ILE A 78 -10.83 -21.26 -14.64
CA ILE A 78 -12.23 -21.00 -14.28
C ILE A 78 -12.78 -19.76 -15.00
N PHE A 79 -11.98 -18.69 -15.06
CA PHE A 79 -12.44 -17.35 -15.51
C PHE A 79 -11.74 -16.87 -16.78
N GLY A 80 -10.77 -17.61 -17.31
CA GLY A 80 -10.11 -17.28 -18.56
C GLY A 80 -11.12 -17.33 -19.70
N GLN A 81 -11.59 -16.17 -20.13
CA GLN A 81 -12.31 -16.04 -21.38
C GLN A 81 -11.38 -16.44 -22.53
N ARG A 82 -11.93 -17.25 -23.44
CA ARG A 82 -11.29 -17.65 -24.70
C ARG A 82 -11.32 -16.50 -25.71
#